data_AF-A0A966U7V5-F1
#
_entry.id   AF-A0A966U7V5-F1
#
_cell.length_a   1.000
_cell.length_b   1.000
_cell.length_c   1.000
_cell.angle_alpha   90.00
_cell.angle_beta   90.00
_cell.angle_gamma   90.00
#
_symmetry.space_group_name_H-M   'P 1'
#
loop_
_entity.id
_entity.type
_entity.pdbx_description
1 polymer ?
#
loop_
_entity_poly.entity_id
_entity_poly.type
_entity_poly.pdbx_seq_one_letter_code
_entity_poly.pdbx_strand_id
1 'polypeptide(L)'
;MQTFIPRRFGIATAVDGITGLVATHPLVPGDVLTTSNTSHGDETIIPDGWRGLTIDAGPLAERLSPGAIVDVMANGTFLVEGALVVDVVNDAHSVLIAVPQDRVVVVADAASVGLAVLAIAN
;
A
#
# COMPACT_ATOMS: atom_id res chain seq x y z
N MET A 1 -16.65 -41.52 -33.38
CA MET A 1 -16.64 -40.10 -33.82
C MET A 1 -16.09 -39.32 -32.63
N GLN A 2 -14.84 -38.86 -32.66
CA GLN A 2 -14.21 -38.18 -31.52
C GLN A 2 -14.46 -36.67 -31.63
N THR A 3 -15.05 -36.08 -30.58
CA THR A 3 -15.32 -34.64 -30.50
C THR A 3 -14.01 -33.88 -30.32
N PHE A 4 -13.63 -33.09 -31.32
CA PHE A 4 -12.47 -32.21 -31.27
C PHE A 4 -12.84 -30.99 -30.41
N ILE A 5 -12.41 -30.97 -29.15
CA ILE A 5 -12.53 -29.77 -28.30
C ILE A 5 -11.36 -28.85 -28.67
N PRO A 6 -11.59 -27.67 -29.28
CA PRO A 6 -10.50 -26.78 -29.63
C PRO A 6 -9.83 -26.28 -28.35
N ARG A 7 -8.63 -26.78 -28.06
CA ARG A 7 -7.76 -26.19 -27.03
C ARG A 7 -7.15 -24.94 -27.65
N ARG A 8 -7.63 -23.76 -27.24
CA ARG A 8 -6.99 -22.49 -27.58
C ARG A 8 -5.59 -22.50 -26.97
N PHE A 9 -4.57 -22.58 -27.82
CA PHE A 9 -3.19 -22.28 -27.43
C PHE A 9 -2.99 -20.77 -27.54
N GLY A 10 -3.01 -20.08 -26.40
CA GLY A 10 -2.48 -18.72 -26.30
C GLY A 10 -0.96 -18.81 -26.22
N ILE A 11 -0.27 -18.10 -27.09
CA ILE A 11 1.19 -17.99 -27.04
C ILE A 11 1.52 -17.20 -25.76
N ALA A 12 2.22 -17.81 -24.81
CA ALA A 12 2.67 -17.11 -23.60
C ALA A 12 3.81 -16.16 -23.98
N THR A 13 3.45 -14.91 -24.30
CA THR A 13 4.41 -13.81 -24.34
C THR A 13 4.67 -13.35 -22.91
N ALA A 14 5.80 -13.74 -22.35
CA ALA A 14 6.40 -13.04 -21.21
C ALA A 14 7.79 -12.64 -21.64
N VAL A 15 8.05 -11.34 -21.85
CA VAL A 15 9.44 -10.88 -22.04
C VAL A 15 9.70 -9.50 -21.43
N ASP A 16 8.74 -8.58 -21.35
CA ASP A 16 8.96 -7.26 -20.73
C ASP A 16 7.88 -6.95 -19.68
N GLY A 17 8.30 -6.48 -18.49
CA GLY A 17 7.40 -5.95 -17.44
C GLY A 17 7.16 -6.83 -16.20
N ILE A 18 7.94 -7.90 -15.98
CA ILE A 18 7.84 -8.73 -14.75
C ILE A 18 8.67 -8.21 -13.57
N THR A 19 9.60 -7.30 -13.81
CA THR A 19 10.45 -6.72 -12.75
C THR A 19 9.61 -5.85 -11.81
N GLY A 20 9.70 -6.11 -10.50
CA GLY A 20 8.95 -5.34 -9.48
C GLY A 20 7.52 -5.83 -9.23
N LEU A 21 7.13 -6.95 -9.85
CA LEU A 21 5.85 -7.61 -9.57
C LEU A 21 6.00 -8.62 -8.42
N VAL A 22 5.05 -8.58 -7.48
CA VAL A 22 4.90 -9.54 -6.39
C VAL A 22 3.65 -10.37 -6.63
N ALA A 23 3.74 -11.67 -6.36
CA ALA A 23 2.59 -12.58 -6.45
C ALA A 23 1.65 -12.32 -5.27
N THR A 24 0.37 -12.04 -5.56
CA THR A 24 -0.63 -11.78 -4.51
C THR A 24 -1.19 -13.08 -3.90
N HIS A 25 -0.84 -14.23 -4.47
CA HIS A 25 -1.28 -15.56 -4.07
C HIS A 25 -0.21 -16.60 -4.43
N PRO A 26 -0.22 -17.81 -3.84
CA PRO A 26 0.67 -18.89 -4.23
C PRO A 26 0.50 -19.26 -5.70
N LEU A 27 1.62 -19.33 -6.44
CA LEU A 27 1.64 -19.72 -7.85
C LEU A 27 2.14 -21.16 -8.00
N VAL A 28 1.61 -21.88 -8.99
CA VAL A 28 2.08 -23.22 -9.35
C VAL A 28 2.73 -23.24 -10.74
N PRO A 29 3.67 -24.17 -11.01
CA PRO A 29 4.27 -24.29 -12.33
C PRO A 29 3.22 -24.48 -13.43
N GLY A 30 3.24 -23.61 -14.43
CA GLY A 30 2.28 -23.59 -15.54
C GLY A 30 1.21 -22.50 -15.45
N ASP A 31 1.14 -21.76 -14.34
CA ASP A 31 0.24 -20.61 -14.20
C ASP A 31 0.61 -19.47 -15.16
N VAL A 32 -0.42 -18.81 -15.69
CA VAL A 32 -0.26 -17.59 -16.49
C VAL A 32 -0.24 -16.40 -15.54
N LEU A 33 0.84 -15.60 -15.61
CA LEU A 33 0.93 -14.34 -14.88
C LEU A 33 0.03 -13.28 -15.54
N THR A 34 -0.78 -12.63 -14.73
CA THR A 34 -1.78 -11.63 -15.11
C THR A 34 -1.82 -10.54 -14.05
N THR A 35 -2.35 -9.37 -14.38
CA THR A 35 -2.58 -8.30 -13.39
C THR A 35 -3.55 -8.67 -12.27
N SER A 36 -4.20 -9.84 -12.33
CA SER A 36 -5.09 -10.36 -11.28
C SER A 36 -4.36 -11.23 -10.25
N ASN A 37 -3.20 -11.81 -10.60
CA ASN A 37 -2.39 -12.64 -9.68
C ASN A 37 -1.00 -12.09 -9.41
N THR A 38 -0.64 -10.97 -10.04
CA THR A 38 0.55 -10.18 -9.74
C THR A 38 0.17 -8.72 -9.51
N SER A 39 0.82 -8.09 -8.54
CA SER A 39 0.73 -6.64 -8.30
C SER A 39 2.11 -6.02 -8.44
N HIS A 40 2.17 -4.75 -8.86
CA HIS A 40 3.37 -3.96 -8.59
C HIS A 40 3.41 -3.70 -7.09
N GLY A 41 4.58 -3.82 -6.48
CA GLY A 41 4.75 -3.34 -5.12
C GLY A 41 5.82 -4.10 -4.35
N ASP A 42 6.66 -3.33 -3.65
CA ASP A 42 7.09 -3.74 -2.32
C ASP A 42 5.81 -3.93 -1.50
N GLU A 43 5.40 -5.18 -1.27
CA GLU A 43 4.26 -5.50 -0.41
C GLU A 43 4.61 -5.01 0.99
N THR A 44 4.24 -3.78 1.31
CA THR A 44 4.47 -3.22 2.64
C THR A 44 3.46 -3.85 3.57
N ILE A 45 3.89 -4.91 4.24
CA ILE A 45 3.09 -5.67 5.20
C ILE A 45 2.71 -4.73 6.34
N ILE A 46 1.42 -4.44 6.47
CA ILE A 46 0.88 -3.80 7.66
C ILE A 46 1.01 -4.81 8.81
N PRO A 47 1.75 -4.49 9.89
CA PRO A 47 1.94 -5.42 11.00
C PRO A 47 0.61 -5.86 11.64
N ASP A 48 0.58 -7.05 12.21
CA ASP A 48 -0.60 -7.52 12.95
C ASP A 48 -0.96 -6.55 14.08
N GLY A 49 -2.25 -6.24 14.19
CA GLY A 49 -2.76 -5.26 15.16
C GLY A 49 -2.59 -3.81 14.73
N TRP A 50 -2.17 -3.55 13.49
CA TRP A 50 -2.15 -2.22 12.89
C TRP A 50 -3.26 -2.09 11.84
N ARG A 51 -3.62 -0.85 11.50
CA ARG A 51 -4.62 -0.54 10.46
C ARG A 51 -4.11 0.58 9.58
N GLY A 52 -4.43 0.48 8.29
CA GLY A 52 -4.16 1.52 7.30
C GLY A 52 -5.16 2.67 7.43
N LEU A 53 -4.67 3.91 7.34
CA LEU A 53 -5.44 5.13 7.30
C LEU A 53 -4.82 6.09 6.28
N THR A 54 -5.67 6.71 5.46
CA THR A 54 -5.24 7.77 4.54
C THR A 54 -5.26 9.12 5.26
N ILE A 55 -4.16 9.86 5.19
CA ILE A 55 -4.04 11.22 5.73
C ILE A 55 -3.55 12.14 4.62
N ASP A 56 -4.10 13.35 4.54
CA ASP A 56 -3.55 14.41 3.71
C ASP A 56 -2.24 14.92 4.35
N ALA A 57 -1.12 14.66 3.68
CA ALA A 57 0.19 15.10 4.13
C ALA A 57 0.63 16.42 3.47
N GLY A 58 -0.19 16.98 2.57
CA GLY A 58 0.11 18.20 1.84
C GLY A 58 1.48 18.12 1.13
N PRO A 59 2.28 19.20 1.17
CA PRO A 59 3.62 19.22 0.56
C PRO A 59 4.60 18.20 1.16
N LEU A 60 4.32 17.66 2.35
CA LEU A 60 5.20 16.65 2.96
C LEU A 60 5.13 15.32 2.19
N ALA A 61 4.01 15.03 1.51
CA ALA A 61 3.85 13.82 0.71
C ALA A 61 5.02 13.63 -0.28
N GLU A 62 5.49 14.71 -0.91
CA GLU A 62 6.60 14.69 -1.88
C GLU A 62 7.95 14.25 -1.28
N ARG A 63 8.06 14.31 0.05
CA ARG A 63 9.28 13.96 0.80
C ARG A 63 9.18 12.60 1.47
N LEU A 64 8.02 11.95 1.40
CA LEU A 64 7.77 10.65 2.00
C LEU A 64 7.96 9.55 0.96
N SER A 65 8.26 8.36 1.46
CA SER A 65 8.38 7.16 0.63
C SER A 65 7.81 5.98 1.39
N PRO A 66 7.24 4.97 0.70
CA PRO A 66 6.86 3.71 1.33
C PRO A 66 8.01 3.17 2.19
N GLY A 67 7.70 2.71 3.41
CA GLY A 67 8.67 2.26 4.41
C GLY A 67 9.19 3.36 5.35
N ALA A 68 8.91 4.64 5.10
CA ALA A 68 9.30 5.72 6.01
C ALA A 68 8.55 5.64 7.34
N ILE A 69 9.22 6.04 8.42
CA ILE A 69 8.61 6.16 9.74
C ILE A 69 8.23 7.63 9.98
N VAL A 70 6.99 7.85 10.38
CA VAL A 70 6.43 9.18 10.64
C VAL A 70 5.69 9.18 11.97
N ASP A 71 5.70 10.33 12.62
CA ASP A 71 4.85 10.60 13.77
C ASP A 71 3.59 11.31 13.32
N VAL A 72 2.46 10.95 13.92
CA VAL A 72 1.17 11.60 13.68
C VAL A 72 0.86 12.52 14.82
N MET A 73 0.66 13.80 14.51
CA MET A 73 0.34 14.85 15.47
C MET A 73 -1.03 15.45 15.16
N ALA A 74 -1.69 15.96 16.18
CA ALA A 74 -2.82 16.87 16.02
C ALA A 74 -2.80 17.91 17.15
N ASN A 75 -3.12 19.17 16.82
CA ASN A 75 -3.15 20.27 17.79
C ASN A 75 -1.88 20.40 18.65
N GLY A 76 -0.70 20.11 18.06
CA GLY A 76 0.58 20.17 18.76
C GLY A 76 0.84 19.01 19.73
N THR A 77 0.02 17.94 19.72
CA THR A 77 0.22 16.74 20.52
C THR A 77 0.46 15.53 19.62
N PHE A 78 1.39 14.66 20.00
CA PHE A 78 1.61 13.37 19.33
C PHE A 78 0.45 12.42 19.63
N LEU A 79 -0.22 11.96 18.57
CA LEU A 79 -1.29 10.96 18.63
C LEU A 79 -0.73 9.55 18.49
N VAL A 80 0.24 9.40 17.58
CA VAL A 80 0.97 8.15 17.30
C VAL A 80 2.42 8.50 17.03
N GLU A 81 3.33 7.79 17.67
CA GLU A 81 4.75 7.81 17.33
C GLU A 81 5.09 6.55 16.55
N GLY A 82 5.89 6.68 15.51
CA GLY A 82 6.37 5.55 14.72
C GLY A 82 5.36 4.90 13.78
N ALA A 83 4.41 5.67 13.23
CA ALA A 83 3.55 5.19 12.16
C ALA A 83 4.36 4.86 10.90
N LEU A 84 3.94 3.85 10.14
CA LEU A 84 4.64 3.41 8.93
C LEU A 84 3.95 3.98 7.70
N VAL A 85 4.68 4.64 6.82
CA VAL A 85 4.17 5.01 5.51
C VAL A 85 4.08 3.74 4.65
N VAL A 86 2.86 3.36 4.30
CA VAL A 86 2.58 2.19 3.45
C VAL A 86 2.63 2.58 1.98
N ASP A 87 2.05 3.74 1.65
CA ASP A 87 2.01 4.22 0.27
C ASP A 87 1.87 5.76 0.23
N VAL A 88 2.30 6.35 -0.89
CA VAL A 88 2.19 7.79 -1.15
C VAL A 88 1.42 8.00 -2.46
N VAL A 89 0.23 8.57 -2.34
CA VAL A 89 -0.62 8.92 -3.48
C VAL A 89 -0.21 10.29 -4.00
N ASN A 90 0.76 10.31 -4.91
CA ASN A 90 1.41 11.52 -5.41
C ASN A 90 0.45 12.56 -6.02
N ASP A 91 -0.62 12.14 -6.69
CA ASP A 91 -1.59 13.08 -7.30
C ASP A 91 -2.50 13.79 -6.27
N ALA A 92 -2.60 13.26 -5.05
CA ALA A 92 -3.58 13.72 -4.06
C ALA A 92 -2.94 14.28 -2.78
N HIS A 93 -1.61 14.43 -2.73
CA HIS A 93 -0.85 14.76 -1.51
C HIS A 93 -1.21 13.88 -0.30
N SER A 94 -1.79 12.71 -0.57
CA SER A 94 -2.37 11.83 0.43
C SER A 94 -1.41 10.67 0.67
N VAL A 95 -1.26 10.29 1.92
CA VAL A 95 -0.35 9.22 2.35
C VAL A 95 -1.16 8.18 3.07
N LEU A 96 -0.99 6.92 2.66
CA LEU A 96 -1.50 5.79 3.40
C LEU A 96 -0.48 5.44 4.48
N ILE A 97 -0.88 5.58 5.74
CA ILE A 97 -0.07 5.20 6.89
C ILE A 97 -0.68 4.01 7.61
N ALA A 98 0.15 3.17 8.21
CA ALA A 98 -0.27 2.16 9.16
C ALA A 98 -0.05 2.68 10.59
N VAL A 99 -1.08 2.55 11.42
CA VAL A 99 -1.06 2.94 12.83
C VAL A 99 -1.56 1.79 13.72
N PRO A 100 -1.16 1.74 15.01
CA PRO A 100 -1.70 0.79 15.97
C PRO A 100 -3.23 0.87 16.08
N GLN A 101 -3.90 -0.27 16.15
CA GLN A 101 -5.38 -0.37 16.16
C GLN A 101 -6.05 0.42 17.29
N ASP A 102 -5.40 0.56 18.45
CA ASP A 102 -5.89 1.31 19.60
C ASP A 102 -5.87 2.82 19.39
N ARG A 103 -5.10 3.30 18.40
CA ARG A 103 -4.96 4.72 18.03
C ARG A 103 -5.65 5.10 16.73
N VAL A 104 -6.12 4.14 15.95
CA VAL A 104 -6.84 4.37 14.69
C VAL A 104 -7.95 5.39 14.83
N VAL A 105 -8.79 5.26 15.85
CA VAL A 105 -9.99 6.11 15.98
C VAL A 105 -9.60 7.57 16.23
N VAL A 106 -8.62 7.83 17.09
CA VAL A 106 -8.18 9.21 17.37
C VAL A 106 -7.47 9.84 16.18
N VAL A 107 -6.71 9.05 15.41
CA VAL A 107 -6.06 9.55 14.21
C VAL A 107 -7.06 9.79 13.09
N ALA A 108 -8.02 8.88 12.88
CA ALA A 108 -9.08 9.04 11.89
C ALA A 108 -9.95 10.26 12.18
N ASP A 109 -10.28 10.49 13.46
CA ASP A 109 -11.01 11.67 13.90
C ASP A 109 -10.23 12.94 13.55
N ALA A 110 -8.95 13.03 13.96
CA ALA A 110 -8.08 14.16 13.65
C ALA A 110 -7.88 14.38 12.14
N ALA A 111 -7.76 13.31 11.35
CA ALA A 111 -7.63 13.38 9.90
C ALA A 111 -8.93 13.87 9.23
N SER A 112 -10.09 13.44 9.73
CA SER A 112 -11.39 13.84 9.19
C SER A 112 -11.68 15.34 9.34
N VAL A 113 -11.11 15.97 10.37
CA VAL A 113 -11.21 17.42 10.61
C VAL A 113 -10.02 18.22 10.05
N GLY A 114 -9.09 17.55 9.35
CA GLY A 114 -7.91 18.19 8.75
C GLY A 114 -6.89 18.71 9.77
N LEU A 115 -6.89 18.19 11.00
CA LEU A 115 -5.96 18.57 12.06
C LEU A 115 -4.80 17.60 12.21
N ALA A 116 -4.86 16.43 11.56
CA ALA A 116 -3.76 15.48 11.53
C ALA A 116 -2.61 16.04 10.67
N VAL A 117 -1.42 16.07 11.25
CA VAL A 117 -0.17 16.47 10.60
C VAL A 117 0.83 15.34 10.77
N LEU A 118 1.53 15.01 9.70
CA LEU A 118 2.63 14.06 9.74
C LEU A 118 3.94 14.82 10.03
N ALA A 119 4.77 14.25 10.89
CA ALA A 119 6.15 14.67 11.12
C ALA A 119 7.08 13.52 10.76
N ILE A 120 8.20 13.82 10.11
CA ILE A 120 9.21 12.78 9.80
C ILE A 120 9.89 12.41 11.11
N ALA A 121 9.75 11.15 11.53
CA ALA A 121 10.47 10.62 12.67
C ALA A 121 11.95 10.46 12.28
N ASN A 122 12.85 10.95 13.14
CA ASN A 122 14.29 11.03 12.88
C ASN A 122 15.05 9.86 13.51
#